data_AF-V5HRY0-F1
#
_entry.id   AF-V5HRY0-F1
#
_cell.length_a   1.000
_cell.length_b   1.000
_cell.length_c   1.000
_cell.angle_alpha   90.00
_cell.angle_beta   90.00
_cell.angle_gamma   90.00
#
_symmetry.space_group_name_H-M   'P 1'
#
loop_
_entity.id
_entity.type
_entity.pdbx_description
1 polymer ?
#
loop_
_entity_poly.entity_id
_entity_poly.type
_entity_poly.pdbx_seq_one_letter_code
_entity_poly.pdbx_strand_id
1 'polypeptide(L)'
;MASFRVAEFSEVLDWRPMLFQEPIIAQRACVLCGVVYKKAVRLPCVHTLCTKCHSQCVERGSACPVDQKPFCEDDVEQLDVSLKYLLNRAVACWNAPKGCSFIGTAASLLDHYKECGFSIVPCCLCRSSVLQSDILEHFKTGCSIHEAKYAPTDNLATKDIKDVSSTCLKRKKATRKISEDLMSLQTSLNRCSEDVRAESARCKDQSEAQASKLAEQLNTLNTVYTTGFAKELQVLQAAMADYKDHVTKELRLLGRYKPRRVHWYIEGWADLKKKALKGELQQLNSPTRSIYDLQYLPTCGARTKQ
;
A
#
# COMPACT_ATOMS: atom_id res chain seq x y z
N MET A 1 2.92 7.71 37.90
CA MET A 1 3.73 8.00 36.69
C MET A 1 3.77 6.75 35.86
N ALA A 2 3.40 6.84 34.58
CA ALA A 2 3.52 5.73 33.64
C ALA A 2 4.75 5.95 32.76
N SER A 3 5.54 4.90 32.58
CA SER A 3 6.72 4.93 31.72
C SER A 3 6.34 4.38 30.35
N PHE A 4 6.50 5.18 29.31
CA PHE A 4 6.22 4.79 27.93
C PHE A 4 7.48 4.89 27.09
N ARG A 5 7.71 3.92 26.21
CA ARG A 5 8.73 4.09 25.16
C ARG A 5 8.12 4.88 24.02
N VAL A 6 8.96 5.66 23.34
CA VAL A 6 8.57 6.41 22.13
C VAL A 6 9.35 5.88 20.93
N ALA A 7 8.82 5.94 19.72
CA ALA A 7 9.51 5.51 18.50
C ALA A 7 9.06 6.31 17.27
N GLU A 8 9.95 6.43 16.27
CA GLU A 8 9.75 7.18 15.02
C GLU A 8 9.70 8.71 15.20
N PHE A 9 10.30 9.21 16.29
CA PHE A 9 10.36 10.63 16.61
C PHE A 9 11.75 11.21 16.39
N SER A 10 12.79 10.57 16.94
CA SER A 10 14.19 10.93 16.75
C SER A 10 15.11 9.83 17.27
N GLU A 11 16.30 9.67 16.69
CA GLU A 11 17.29 8.67 17.14
C GLU A 11 17.64 8.80 18.63
N VAL A 12 17.57 10.02 19.17
CA VAL A 12 17.96 10.28 20.56
C VAL A 12 16.88 9.85 21.55
N LEU A 13 15.60 9.89 21.16
CA LEU A 13 14.47 9.55 22.03
C LEU A 13 13.93 8.14 21.77
N ASP A 14 14.10 7.64 20.55
CA ASP A 14 13.53 6.37 20.12
C ASP A 14 13.97 5.22 21.04
N TRP A 15 12.99 4.43 21.43
CA TRP A 15 13.06 3.31 22.37
C TRP A 15 13.47 3.66 23.80
N ARG A 16 13.67 4.93 24.15
CA ARG A 16 13.96 5.33 25.53
C ARG A 16 12.69 5.39 26.37
N PRO A 17 12.73 4.94 27.63
CA PRO A 17 11.59 5.04 28.54
C PRO A 17 11.36 6.50 28.94
N MET A 18 10.20 7.05 28.64
CA MET A 18 9.84 8.43 28.96
C MET A 18 8.82 8.43 30.11
N LEU A 19 9.18 9.12 31.19
CA LEU A 19 8.36 9.23 32.41
C LEU A 19 7.42 10.43 32.29
N PHE A 20 6.44 10.33 31.40
CA PHE A 20 5.46 11.39 31.17
C PHE A 20 4.62 11.66 32.43
N GLN A 21 4.41 12.94 32.70
CA GLN A 21 3.56 13.38 33.80
C GLN A 21 2.09 13.44 33.37
N GLU A 22 1.82 13.71 32.10
CA GLU A 22 0.45 13.84 31.62
C GLU A 22 -0.14 12.48 31.19
N PRO A 23 -1.36 12.13 31.65
CA PRO A 23 -2.01 10.86 31.32
C PRO A 23 -2.42 10.77 29.83
N ILE A 24 -2.53 11.91 29.13
CA ILE A 24 -2.94 11.95 27.72
C ILE A 24 -1.99 11.17 26.79
N ILE A 25 -0.74 10.95 27.20
CA ILE A 25 0.22 10.17 26.42
C ILE A 25 -0.12 8.68 26.45
N ALA A 26 -0.74 8.18 27.53
CA ALA A 26 -1.19 6.80 27.63
C ALA A 26 -2.22 6.46 26.55
N GLN A 27 -3.09 7.42 26.17
CA GLN A 27 -4.10 7.25 25.13
C GLN A 27 -3.51 7.15 23.72
N ARG A 28 -2.26 7.63 23.54
CA ARG A 28 -1.50 7.57 22.28
C ARG A 28 -0.61 6.32 22.19
N ALA A 29 -0.43 5.59 23.30
CA ALA A 29 0.36 4.37 23.31
C ALA A 29 -0.42 3.25 22.64
N CYS A 30 0.28 2.41 21.88
CA CYS A 30 -0.29 1.18 21.37
C CYS A 30 -0.67 0.26 22.53
N VAL A 31 -1.91 -0.22 22.58
CA VAL A 31 -2.39 -1.11 23.65
C VAL A 31 -1.69 -2.47 23.65
N LEU A 32 -1.13 -2.90 22.51
CA LEU A 32 -0.43 -4.19 22.40
C LEU A 32 1.03 -4.13 22.82
N CYS A 33 1.80 -3.16 22.30
CA CYS A 33 3.23 -3.08 22.57
C CYS A 33 3.61 -2.01 23.61
N GLY A 34 2.67 -1.17 24.04
CA GLY A 34 2.89 -0.11 25.02
C GLY A 34 3.76 1.05 24.53
N VAL A 35 4.13 1.08 23.24
CA VAL A 35 4.99 2.12 22.65
C VAL A 35 4.13 3.21 22.03
N VAL A 36 4.52 4.46 22.23
CA VAL A 36 3.96 5.64 21.57
C VAL A 36 4.72 5.83 20.25
N TYR A 37 4.02 5.70 19.13
CA TYR A 37 4.59 5.95 17.81
C TYR A 37 4.18 7.32 17.28
N LYS A 38 4.94 7.84 16.32
CA LYS A 38 4.53 9.02 15.55
C LYS A 38 3.18 8.80 14.87
N LYS A 39 2.97 7.62 14.28
CA LYS A 39 1.69 7.23 13.66
C LYS A 39 1.05 6.06 14.39
N ALA A 40 -0.25 6.19 14.64
CA ALA A 40 -1.07 5.16 15.24
C ALA A 40 -2.48 5.20 14.65
N VAL A 41 -3.25 4.17 14.94
CA VAL A 41 -4.64 4.00 14.52
C VAL A 41 -5.49 3.82 15.76
N ARG A 42 -6.57 4.58 15.88
CA ARG A 42 -7.57 4.39 16.94
C ARG A 42 -8.80 3.71 16.34
N LEU A 43 -9.09 2.53 16.88
CA LEU A 43 -10.20 1.71 16.45
C LEU A 43 -11.55 2.31 16.91
N PRO A 44 -12.69 1.90 16.31
CA PRO A 44 -14.02 2.30 16.76
C PRO A 44 -14.30 1.96 18.23
N CYS A 45 -13.69 0.89 18.75
CA CYS A 45 -13.74 0.51 20.17
C CYS A 45 -12.78 1.32 21.07
N VAL A 46 -12.25 2.45 20.57
CA VAL A 46 -11.33 3.40 21.23
C VAL A 46 -9.93 2.90 21.59
N HIS A 47 -9.62 1.63 21.34
CA HIS A 47 -8.26 1.11 21.50
C HIS A 47 -7.31 1.67 20.43
N THR A 48 -6.15 2.15 20.86
CA THR A 48 -5.10 2.67 19.97
C THR A 48 -4.09 1.56 19.65
N LEU A 49 -3.77 1.37 18.37
CA LEU A 49 -2.76 0.43 17.86
C LEU A 49 -1.70 1.20 17.07
N CYS A 50 -0.44 0.79 17.13
CA CYS A 50 0.55 1.27 16.15
C CYS A 50 0.27 0.66 14.78
N THR A 51 0.82 1.26 13.72
CA THR A 51 0.63 0.80 12.34
C THR A 51 0.97 -0.68 12.15
N LYS A 52 2.10 -1.14 12.71
CA LYS A 52 2.53 -2.55 12.66
C LYS A 52 1.54 -3.50 13.34
N CYS A 53 1.10 -3.16 14.56
CA CYS A 53 0.12 -3.97 15.30
C CYS A 53 -1.25 -3.96 14.62
N HIS A 54 -1.66 -2.81 14.06
CA HIS A 54 -2.89 -2.70 13.28
C HIS A 54 -2.88 -3.61 12.06
N SER A 55 -1.81 -3.58 11.24
CA SER A 55 -1.67 -4.46 10.08
C SER A 55 -1.79 -5.94 10.44
N GLN A 56 -1.18 -6.36 11.56
CA GLN A 56 -1.33 -7.74 12.05
C GLN A 56 -2.75 -8.10 12.48
N CYS A 57 -3.54 -7.13 12.98
CA CYS A 57 -4.95 -7.36 13.32
C CYS A 57 -5.80 -7.50 12.06
N VAL A 58 -5.53 -6.69 11.03
CA VAL A 58 -6.17 -6.78 9.71
C VAL A 58 -5.91 -8.15 9.08
N GLU A 59 -4.66 -8.60 9.04
CA GLU A 59 -4.26 -9.92 8.51
C GLU A 59 -4.97 -11.09 9.22
N ARG A 60 -5.42 -10.89 10.46
CA ARG A 60 -6.09 -11.92 11.29
C ARG A 60 -7.62 -11.78 11.31
N GLY A 61 -8.20 -10.96 10.44
CA GLY A 61 -9.65 -10.83 10.29
C GLY A 61 -10.25 -9.57 10.94
N SER A 62 -9.47 -8.50 11.08
CA SER A 62 -9.95 -7.16 11.46
C SER A 62 -10.82 -7.11 12.72
N ALA A 63 -10.36 -7.77 13.77
CA ALA A 63 -10.96 -7.71 15.11
C ALA A 63 -9.98 -7.09 16.10
N CYS A 64 -10.49 -6.25 17.00
CA CYS A 64 -9.68 -5.68 18.07
C CYS A 64 -9.16 -6.81 18.98
N PRO A 65 -7.86 -6.89 19.26
CA PRO A 65 -7.29 -7.95 20.09
C PRO A 65 -7.64 -7.84 21.58
N VAL A 66 -8.20 -6.69 22.02
CA VAL A 66 -8.57 -6.46 23.42
C VAL A 66 -10.00 -6.89 23.72
N ASP A 67 -10.95 -6.46 22.90
CA ASP A 67 -12.38 -6.70 23.12
C ASP A 67 -13.06 -7.54 22.02
N GLN A 68 -12.28 -8.04 21.05
CA GLN A 68 -12.72 -8.90 19.94
C GLN A 68 -13.78 -8.27 19.03
N LYS A 69 -14.04 -6.97 19.15
CA LYS A 69 -15.00 -6.29 18.28
C LYS A 69 -14.43 -6.16 16.87
N PRO A 70 -15.20 -6.51 15.83
CA PRO A 70 -14.78 -6.29 14.45
C PRO A 70 -14.68 -4.79 14.18
N PHE A 71 -13.79 -4.41 13.26
CA PHE A 71 -13.66 -3.06 12.75
C PHE A 71 -13.48 -3.07 11.23
N CYS A 72 -13.97 -2.02 10.57
CA CYS A 72 -13.67 -1.74 9.17
C CYS A 72 -12.46 -0.81 9.10
N GLU A 73 -11.60 -0.98 8.10
CA GLU A 73 -10.45 -0.09 7.88
C GLU A 73 -10.88 1.35 7.55
N ASP A 74 -12.06 1.55 6.98
CA ASP A 74 -12.60 2.89 6.67
C ASP A 74 -13.09 3.63 7.93
N ASP A 75 -13.40 2.91 9.01
CA ASP A 75 -13.97 3.45 10.25
C ASP A 75 -12.90 3.77 11.32
N VAL A 76 -11.61 3.61 11.00
CA VAL A 76 -10.52 3.86 11.95
C VAL A 76 -10.02 5.30 11.90
N GLU A 77 -9.69 5.87 13.05
CA GLU A 77 -9.11 7.20 13.14
C GLU A 77 -7.58 7.14 13.06
N GLN A 78 -6.98 7.80 12.07
CA GLN A 78 -5.53 7.94 11.98
C GLN A 78 -5.04 9.01 12.98
N LEU A 79 -4.12 8.62 13.85
CA LEU A 79 -3.48 9.49 14.83
C LEU A 79 -2.06 9.81 14.38
N ASP A 80 -1.75 11.11 14.27
CA ASP A 80 -0.37 11.59 14.09
C ASP A 80 0.03 12.42 15.31
N VAL A 81 1.15 12.04 15.92
CA VAL A 81 1.77 12.75 17.02
C VAL A 81 2.99 13.48 16.46
N SER A 82 2.94 14.80 16.42
CA SER A 82 4.10 15.57 15.98
C SER A 82 5.26 15.49 16.98
N LEU A 83 6.49 15.54 16.48
CA LEU A 83 7.69 15.63 17.33
C LEU A 83 7.61 16.83 18.29
N LYS A 84 7.15 17.99 17.80
CA LYS A 84 6.95 19.19 18.62
C LYS A 84 5.95 18.94 19.77
N TYR A 85 4.86 18.23 19.50
CA TYR A 85 3.90 17.86 20.53
C TYR A 85 4.55 17.02 21.63
N LEU A 86 5.35 16.02 21.25
CA LEU A 86 6.03 15.13 22.21
C LEU A 86 7.08 15.88 23.03
N LEU A 87 7.90 16.69 22.37
CA LEU A 87 9.00 17.44 22.97
C LEU A 87 8.54 18.46 24.03
N ASN A 88 7.31 18.97 23.90
CA ASN A 88 6.73 19.93 24.84
C ASN A 88 6.07 19.29 26.06
N ARG A 89 6.02 17.95 26.15
CA ARG A 89 5.39 17.25 27.28
C ARG A 89 6.28 17.25 28.51
N ALA A 90 5.66 17.35 29.68
CA ALA A 90 6.34 17.26 30.95
C ALA A 90 6.78 15.82 31.22
N VAL A 91 8.06 15.64 31.49
CA VAL A 91 8.68 14.36 31.82
C VAL A 91 9.53 14.51 33.07
N ALA A 92 9.56 13.45 33.87
CA ALA A 92 10.53 13.32 34.94
C ALA A 92 11.87 12.82 34.39
N CYS A 93 12.96 13.14 35.09
CA CYS A 93 14.28 12.62 34.78
C CYS A 93 14.29 11.08 34.81
N TRP A 94 15.08 10.44 33.94
CA TRP A 94 15.31 8.99 33.97
C TRP A 94 15.88 8.50 35.31
N ASN A 95 16.58 9.38 36.04
CA ASN A 95 17.10 9.11 37.38
C ASN A 95 16.11 9.48 38.51
N ALA A 96 14.83 9.76 38.20
CA ALA A 96 13.83 10.05 39.24
C ALA A 96 13.67 8.93 40.28
N PRO A 97 13.68 7.63 39.91
CA PRO A 97 13.70 6.54 40.89
C PRO A 97 14.95 6.51 41.78
N LYS A 98 15.99 7.30 41.46
CA LYS A 98 17.23 7.43 42.23
C LYS A 98 17.29 8.70 43.07
N GLY A 99 16.23 9.50 43.07
CA GLY A 99 16.13 10.73 43.87
C GLY A 99 16.20 12.03 43.08
N CYS A 100 16.38 11.98 41.75
CA CYS A 100 16.32 13.20 40.95
C CYS A 100 14.89 13.77 40.91
N SER A 101 14.69 14.98 41.40
CA SER A 101 13.37 15.65 41.43
C SER A 101 13.07 16.45 40.16
N PHE A 102 13.93 16.40 39.14
CA PHE A 102 13.74 17.16 37.91
C PHE A 102 12.47 16.74 37.16
N ILE A 103 11.65 17.74 36.86
CA ILE A 103 10.51 17.67 35.95
C ILE A 103 10.66 18.83 34.96
N GLY A 104 10.68 18.52 33.67
CA GLY A 104 10.86 19.49 32.61
C GLY A 104 10.25 19.00 31.30
N THR A 105 10.47 19.72 30.20
CA THR A 105 10.00 19.27 28.89
C THR A 105 10.86 18.11 28.38
N ALA A 106 10.29 17.22 27.56
CA ALA A 106 11.05 16.15 26.90
C ALA A 106 12.22 16.69 26.06
N ALA A 107 12.13 17.91 25.52
CA ALA A 107 13.25 18.58 24.88
C ALA A 107 14.41 18.88 25.84
N SER A 108 14.12 19.41 27.03
CA SER A 108 15.13 19.77 28.03
C SER A 108 15.74 18.57 28.76
N LEU A 109 15.10 17.40 28.69
CA LEU A 109 15.51 16.20 29.43
C LEU A 109 16.95 15.77 29.11
N LEU A 110 17.35 15.82 27.84
CA LEU A 110 18.68 15.37 27.43
C LEU A 110 19.79 16.27 27.97
N ASP A 111 19.58 17.58 27.95
CA ASP A 111 20.54 18.53 28.48
C ASP A 111 20.64 18.43 30.01
N HIS A 112 19.50 18.25 30.68
CA HIS A 112 19.50 17.92 32.11
C HIS A 112 20.25 16.61 32.40
N TYR A 113 20.00 15.55 31.62
CA TYR A 113 20.54 14.22 31.89
C TYR A 113 22.08 14.18 31.83
N LYS A 114 22.71 14.98 30.97
CA LYS A 114 24.18 15.10 30.88
C LYS A 114 24.82 15.57 32.19
N GLU A 115 24.14 16.46 32.91
CA GLU A 115 24.61 17.06 34.16
C GLU A 115 23.95 16.45 35.40
N CYS A 116 23.17 15.37 35.24
CA CYS A 116 22.38 14.79 36.32
C CYS A 116 23.27 14.02 37.31
N GLY A 117 23.53 14.62 38.47
CA GLY A 117 24.34 14.02 39.55
C GLY A 117 23.76 12.75 40.21
N PHE A 118 22.53 12.36 39.86
CA PHE A 118 21.90 11.11 40.32
C PHE A 118 22.21 9.91 39.39
N SER A 119 23.07 10.10 38.40
CA SER A 119 23.56 9.02 37.55
C SER A 119 24.39 8.03 38.38
N ILE A 120 24.18 6.74 38.13
CA ILE A 120 24.94 5.68 38.81
C ILE A 120 26.21 5.40 38.03
N VAL A 121 27.35 5.44 38.72
CA VAL A 121 28.67 5.12 38.17
C VAL A 121 29.34 4.04 39.00
N PRO A 122 30.11 3.12 38.38
CA PRO A 122 30.90 2.16 39.13
C PRO A 122 32.13 2.84 39.72
N CYS A 123 32.36 2.67 41.01
CA CYS A 123 33.61 3.09 41.64
C CYS A 123 34.80 2.34 41.02
N CYS A 124 35.89 3.04 40.70
CA CYS A 124 37.06 2.42 40.06
C CYS A 124 37.83 1.45 40.97
N LEU A 125 37.74 1.62 42.30
CA LEU A 125 38.45 0.80 43.28
C LEU A 125 37.63 -0.42 43.72
N CYS A 126 36.45 -0.20 44.30
CA CYS A 126 35.63 -1.25 44.90
C CYS A 126 34.55 -1.81 43.97
N ARG A 127 34.34 -1.19 42.80
CA ARG A 127 33.30 -1.54 41.80
C ARG A 127 31.86 -1.41 42.30
N SER A 128 31.63 -0.87 43.49
CA SER A 128 30.27 -0.58 43.95
C SER A 128 29.60 0.47 43.06
N SER A 129 28.29 0.32 42.87
CA SER A 129 27.47 1.32 42.21
C SER A 129 27.21 2.48 43.16
N VAL A 130 27.62 3.68 42.80
CA VAL A 130 27.49 4.89 43.61
C VAL A 130 26.90 6.02 42.76
N LEU A 131 26.22 6.98 43.40
CA LEU A 131 25.77 8.18 42.71
C LEU A 131 26.98 9.01 42.30
N GLN A 132 26.93 9.60 41.11
CA GLN A 132 27.99 10.45 40.58
C GLN A 132 28.28 11.62 41.52
N SER A 133 27.24 12.21 42.11
CA SER A 133 27.35 13.28 43.12
C SER A 133 28.04 12.83 44.41
N ASP A 134 27.85 11.58 44.81
CA ASP A 134 28.37 11.03 46.06
C ASP A 134 29.75 10.36 45.90
N ILE A 135 30.30 10.30 44.69
CA ILE A 135 31.56 9.57 44.42
C ILE A 135 32.69 10.04 45.34
N LEU A 136 32.82 11.36 45.55
CA LEU A 136 33.85 11.93 46.42
C LEU A 136 33.62 11.56 47.89
N GLU A 137 32.36 11.57 48.33
CA GLU A 137 32.01 11.20 49.71
C GLU A 137 32.21 9.70 49.95
N HIS A 138 31.95 8.87 48.95
CA HIS A 138 32.29 7.45 48.98
C HIS A 138 33.79 7.20 49.20
N PHE A 139 34.67 7.99 48.56
CA PHE A 139 36.11 7.91 48.83
C PHE A 139 36.48 8.34 50.25
N LYS A 140 35.88 9.42 50.77
CA LYS A 140 36.13 9.91 52.13
C LYS A 140 35.65 8.96 53.22
N THR A 141 34.54 8.27 52.99
CA THR A 141 33.91 7.36 53.96
C THR A 141 34.55 5.97 54.00
N GLY A 142 35.69 5.78 53.33
CA GLY A 142 36.49 4.55 53.43
C GLY A 142 36.28 3.58 52.28
N CYS A 143 36.13 4.09 51.04
CA CYS A 143 36.23 3.26 49.83
C CYS A 143 37.50 2.41 49.89
N SER A 144 37.31 1.12 50.13
CA SER A 144 38.40 0.16 50.20
C SER A 144 38.38 -0.65 48.91
N ILE A 145 39.56 -0.93 48.34
CA ILE A 145 39.67 -1.97 47.32
C ILE A 145 39.06 -3.20 47.95
N HIS A 146 38.03 -3.78 47.32
CA HIS A 146 37.78 -5.20 47.52
C HIS A 146 38.99 -5.88 46.88
N GLU A 147 40.12 -5.89 47.61
CA GLU A 147 41.07 -6.97 47.45
C GLU A 147 40.19 -8.19 47.61
N ALA A 148 40.14 -9.02 46.56
CA ALA A 148 39.76 -10.39 46.75
C ALA A 148 40.76 -10.93 47.79
N LYS A 149 40.42 -10.79 49.08
CA LYS A 149 41.16 -11.34 50.20
C LYS A 149 41.07 -12.85 50.04
N TYR A 150 41.96 -13.40 49.23
CA TYR A 150 42.47 -14.74 49.46
C TYR A 150 43.41 -14.62 50.64
N ALA A 151 42.85 -14.48 51.84
CA ALA A 151 43.56 -14.84 53.05
C ALA A 151 43.38 -16.36 53.22
N PRO A 152 44.46 -17.14 53.46
CA PRO A 152 44.33 -18.56 53.75
C PRO A 152 43.71 -18.68 55.14
N THR A 153 42.43 -19.04 55.21
CA THR A 153 41.85 -19.58 56.44
C THR A 153 41.88 -21.09 56.30
N ASP A 154 42.77 -21.68 57.09
CA ASP A 154 42.79 -23.11 57.33
C ASP A 154 41.39 -23.59 57.76
N ASN A 155 40.94 -24.60 57.03
CA ASN A 155 39.95 -25.62 57.40
C ASN A 155 38.47 -25.21 57.55
N LEU A 156 37.70 -25.44 56.46
CA LEU A 156 36.50 -26.33 56.36
C LEU A 156 35.63 -26.03 55.10
N ALA A 157 36.06 -25.17 54.16
CA ALA A 157 35.26 -24.76 52.99
C ALA A 157 35.97 -24.93 51.62
N THR A 158 36.97 -25.81 51.52
CA THR A 158 37.86 -25.93 50.36
C THR A 158 37.23 -26.56 49.11
N LYS A 159 36.08 -27.23 49.25
CA LYS A 159 35.40 -27.91 48.13
C LYS A 159 34.53 -26.94 47.31
N ASP A 160 33.80 -26.05 47.97
CA ASP A 160 32.85 -25.14 47.32
C ASP A 160 33.52 -23.96 46.62
N ILE A 161 34.60 -23.41 47.18
CA ILE A 161 35.34 -22.28 46.55
C ILE A 161 36.05 -22.71 45.26
N LYS A 162 36.58 -23.94 45.22
CA LYS A 162 37.23 -24.50 44.03
C LYS A 162 36.21 -24.75 42.93
N ASP A 163 34.99 -25.17 43.28
CA ASP A 163 33.89 -25.36 42.34
C ASP A 163 33.38 -24.02 41.77
N VAL A 164 33.22 -22.98 42.62
CA VAL A 164 32.85 -21.61 42.22
C VAL A 164 33.90 -20.96 41.31
N SER A 165 35.19 -21.12 41.63
CA SER A 165 36.28 -20.62 40.78
C SER A 165 36.31 -21.34 39.43
N SER A 166 36.08 -22.65 39.42
CA SER A 166 36.00 -23.45 38.19
C SER A 166 34.80 -23.04 37.32
N THR A 167 33.64 -22.76 37.92
CA THR A 167 32.43 -22.29 37.21
C THR A 167 32.59 -20.87 36.69
N CYS A 168 33.29 -19.98 37.41
CA CYS A 168 33.62 -18.64 36.93
C CYS A 168 34.55 -18.68 35.69
N LEU A 169 35.56 -19.56 35.70
CA LEU A 169 36.45 -19.77 34.55
C LEU A 169 35.69 -20.34 33.34
N LYS A 170 34.82 -21.33 33.57
CA LYS A 170 33.93 -21.88 32.53
C LYS A 170 33.03 -20.81 31.93
N ARG A 171 32.45 -19.94 32.78
CA ARG A 171 31.61 -18.81 32.34
C ARG A 171 32.42 -17.81 31.50
N LYS A 172 33.62 -17.41 31.93
CA LYS A 172 34.50 -16.53 31.14
C LYS A 172 34.85 -17.13 29.78
N LYS A 173 35.14 -18.43 29.73
CA LYS A 173 35.39 -19.15 28.47
C LYS A 173 34.16 -19.17 27.57
N ALA A 174 32.98 -19.41 28.14
CA ALA A 174 31.72 -19.39 27.40
C ALA A 174 31.40 -17.97 26.87
N THR A 175 31.58 -16.92 27.67
CA THR A 175 31.40 -15.53 27.24
C THR A 175 32.35 -15.16 26.11
N ARG A 176 33.63 -15.57 26.19
CA ARG A 176 34.59 -15.37 25.11
C ARG A 176 34.14 -16.08 23.83
N LYS A 177 33.71 -17.34 23.94
CA LYS A 177 33.19 -18.11 22.80
C LYS A 177 31.97 -17.44 22.16
N ILE A 178 31.01 -16.96 22.97
CA ILE A 178 29.84 -16.22 22.49
C ILE A 178 30.28 -14.95 21.75
N SER A 179 31.29 -14.24 22.25
CA SER A 179 31.82 -13.06 21.58
C SER A 179 32.47 -13.39 20.23
N GLU A 180 33.21 -14.50 20.15
CA GLU A 180 33.82 -14.98 18.90
C GLU A 180 32.73 -15.41 17.89
N ASP A 181 31.71 -16.14 18.35
CA ASP A 181 30.56 -16.56 17.56
C ASP A 181 29.77 -15.34 17.04
N LEU A 182 29.57 -14.31 17.87
CA LEU A 182 28.89 -13.06 17.48
C LEU A 182 29.65 -12.34 16.36
N MET A 183 30.97 -12.24 16.45
CA MET A 183 31.79 -11.61 15.41
C MET A 183 31.76 -12.41 14.09
N SER A 184 31.77 -13.74 14.18
CA SER A 184 31.63 -14.63 13.02
C SER A 184 30.26 -14.49 12.35
N LEU A 185 29.19 -14.42 13.14
CA LEU A 185 27.82 -14.20 12.65
C LEU A 185 27.69 -12.82 12.02
N GLN A 186 28.24 -11.77 12.63
CA GLN A 186 28.22 -10.41 12.06
C GLN A 186 28.92 -10.38 10.69
N THR A 187 30.07 -11.05 10.58
CA THR A 187 30.81 -11.14 9.31
C THR A 187 30.01 -11.91 8.25
N SER A 188 29.38 -13.01 8.64
CA SER A 188 28.54 -13.81 7.75
C SER A 188 27.29 -13.07 7.29
N LEU A 189 26.67 -12.30 8.18
CA LEU A 189 25.51 -11.45 7.88
C LEU A 189 25.88 -10.33 6.90
N ASN A 190 27.03 -9.68 7.10
CA ASN A 190 27.52 -8.64 6.19
C ASN A 190 27.74 -9.21 4.78
N ARG A 191 28.38 -10.37 4.67
CA ARG A 191 28.57 -11.07 3.39
C ARG A 191 27.23 -11.42 2.73
N CYS A 192 26.31 -12.01 3.48
CA CYS A 192 24.97 -12.34 2.97
C CYS A 192 24.22 -11.08 2.47
N SER A 193 24.36 -9.95 3.17
CA SER A 193 23.77 -8.68 2.73
C SER A 193 24.40 -8.15 1.43
N GLU A 194 25.69 -8.35 1.21
CA GLU A 194 26.36 -8.03 -0.05
C GLU A 194 25.86 -8.93 -1.18
N ASP A 195 25.77 -10.24 -0.94
CA ASP A 195 25.28 -11.22 -1.92
C ASP A 195 23.85 -10.92 -2.34
N VAL A 196 22.96 -10.60 -1.39
CA VAL A 196 21.57 -10.22 -1.67
C VAL A 196 21.50 -8.94 -2.49
N ARG A 197 22.34 -7.94 -2.20
CA ARG A 197 22.41 -6.71 -3.01
C ARG A 197 22.89 -6.99 -4.43
N ALA A 198 23.89 -7.84 -4.59
CA ALA A 198 24.42 -8.24 -5.89
C ALA A 198 23.38 -9.03 -6.71
N GLU A 199 22.66 -9.98 -6.09
CA GLU A 199 21.60 -10.74 -6.76
C GLU A 199 20.40 -9.86 -7.11
N SER A 200 20.02 -8.94 -6.23
CA SER A 200 18.96 -7.97 -6.51
C SER A 200 19.29 -7.09 -7.71
N ALA A 201 20.54 -6.66 -7.85
CA ALA A 201 21.00 -5.90 -9.02
C ALA A 201 20.92 -6.75 -10.30
N ARG A 202 21.43 -7.99 -10.27
CA ARG A 202 21.33 -8.92 -11.41
C ARG A 202 19.89 -9.17 -11.86
N CYS A 203 19.00 -9.43 -10.91
CA CYS A 203 17.59 -9.68 -11.20
C CYS A 203 16.91 -8.45 -11.80
N LYS A 204 17.23 -7.25 -11.30
CA LYS A 204 16.74 -5.99 -11.85
C LYS A 204 17.20 -5.82 -13.30
N ASP A 205 18.49 -5.95 -13.58
CA ASP A 205 19.06 -5.82 -14.94
C ASP A 205 18.43 -6.83 -15.89
N GLN A 206 18.23 -8.08 -15.44
CA GLN A 206 17.57 -9.12 -16.22
C GLN A 206 16.10 -8.78 -16.53
N SER A 207 15.37 -8.24 -15.55
CA SER A 207 13.97 -7.85 -15.73
C SER A 207 13.82 -6.67 -16.71
N GLU A 208 14.71 -5.68 -16.64
CA GLU A 208 14.72 -4.52 -17.55
C GLU A 208 15.08 -4.95 -18.99
N ALA A 209 16.04 -5.88 -19.14
CA ALA A 209 16.38 -6.46 -20.43
C ALA A 209 15.20 -7.25 -21.05
N GLN A 210 14.49 -8.04 -20.23
CA GLN A 210 13.31 -8.77 -20.71
C GLN A 210 12.16 -7.83 -21.07
N ALA A 211 11.91 -6.78 -20.28
CA ALA A 211 10.89 -5.78 -20.57
C ALA A 211 11.19 -5.06 -21.90
N SER A 212 12.45 -4.67 -22.12
CA SER A 212 12.89 -4.03 -23.37
C SER A 212 12.68 -4.96 -24.58
N LYS A 213 13.04 -6.24 -24.45
CA LYS A 213 12.83 -7.24 -25.52
C LYS A 213 11.35 -7.43 -25.85
N LEU A 214 10.49 -7.53 -24.84
CA LEU A 214 9.04 -7.65 -25.03
C LEU A 214 8.44 -6.41 -25.69
N ALA A 215 8.90 -5.21 -25.32
CA ALA A 215 8.46 -3.96 -25.94
C ALA A 215 8.81 -3.93 -27.43
N GLU A 216 10.02 -4.36 -27.81
CA GLU A 216 10.44 -4.45 -29.22
C GLU A 216 9.60 -5.47 -30.01
N GLN A 217 9.32 -6.63 -29.42
CA GLN A 217 8.44 -7.63 -30.03
C GLN A 217 7.01 -7.10 -30.23
N LEU A 218 6.46 -6.38 -29.25
CA LEU A 218 5.13 -5.79 -29.34
C LEU A 218 5.07 -4.71 -30.42
N ASN A 219 6.09 -3.86 -30.53
CA ASN A 219 6.18 -2.85 -31.57
C ASN A 219 6.28 -3.47 -32.96
N THR A 220 7.06 -4.55 -33.10
CA THR A 220 7.17 -5.31 -34.34
C THR A 220 5.82 -5.90 -34.74
N LEU A 221 5.13 -6.56 -33.79
CA LEU A 221 3.81 -7.13 -34.02
C LEU A 221 2.77 -6.08 -34.41
N ASN A 222 2.75 -4.94 -33.70
CA ASN A 222 1.86 -3.83 -34.00
C ASN A 222 2.12 -3.26 -35.40
N THR A 223 3.39 -3.16 -35.81
CA THR A 223 3.76 -2.72 -37.16
C THR A 223 3.27 -3.70 -38.22
N VAL A 224 3.45 -5.01 -38.01
CA VAL A 224 2.93 -6.04 -38.93
C VAL A 224 1.41 -5.98 -39.03
N TYR A 225 0.71 -5.86 -37.90
CA TYR A 225 -0.74 -5.78 -37.86
C TYR A 225 -1.27 -4.54 -38.59
N THR A 226 -0.74 -3.37 -38.27
CA THR A 226 -1.16 -2.10 -38.88
C THR A 226 -0.85 -2.04 -40.37
N THR A 227 0.32 -2.50 -40.81
CA THR A 227 0.66 -2.54 -42.24
C THR A 227 -0.15 -3.58 -43.02
N GLY A 228 -0.41 -4.75 -42.43
CA GLY A 228 -1.28 -5.78 -43.02
C GLY A 228 -2.71 -5.26 -43.20
N PHE A 229 -3.28 -4.72 -42.13
CA PHE A 229 -4.63 -4.16 -42.15
C PHE A 229 -4.76 -2.98 -43.12
N ALA A 230 -3.75 -2.09 -43.19
CA ALA A 230 -3.75 -0.99 -44.14
C ALA A 230 -3.77 -1.48 -45.60
N LYS A 231 -3.02 -2.53 -45.93
CA LYS A 231 -3.03 -3.14 -47.28
C LYS A 231 -4.40 -3.73 -47.61
N GLU A 232 -4.99 -4.50 -46.69
CA GLU A 232 -6.31 -5.09 -46.88
C GLU A 232 -7.40 -4.03 -47.06
N LEU A 233 -7.36 -2.98 -46.23
CA LEU A 233 -8.28 -1.85 -46.32
C LEU A 233 -8.15 -1.12 -47.66
N GLN A 234 -6.93 -0.94 -48.16
CA GLN A 234 -6.69 -0.30 -49.47
C GLN A 234 -7.28 -1.13 -50.61
N VAL A 235 -7.15 -2.46 -50.58
CA VAL A 235 -7.74 -3.37 -51.57
C VAL A 235 -9.27 -3.28 -51.54
N LEU A 236 -9.88 -3.29 -50.35
CA LEU A 236 -11.33 -3.14 -50.20
C LEU A 236 -11.83 -1.79 -50.72
N GLN A 237 -11.13 -0.71 -50.42
CA GLN A 237 -11.48 0.63 -50.90
C GLN A 237 -11.43 0.73 -52.43
N ALA A 238 -10.40 0.14 -53.06
CA ALA A 238 -10.30 0.09 -54.51
C ALA A 238 -11.46 -0.71 -55.13
N ALA A 239 -11.77 -1.89 -54.59
CA ALA A 239 -12.89 -2.71 -55.05
C ALA A 239 -14.25 -1.99 -54.91
N MET A 240 -14.46 -1.25 -53.81
CA MET A 240 -15.66 -0.43 -53.62
C MET A 240 -15.75 0.72 -54.62
N ALA A 241 -14.63 1.35 -54.96
CA ALA A 241 -14.58 2.41 -55.97
C ALA A 241 -14.93 1.88 -57.37
N ASP A 242 -14.37 0.72 -57.75
CA ASP A 242 -14.68 0.04 -59.01
C ASP A 242 -16.15 -0.37 -59.07
N TYR A 243 -16.68 -0.95 -57.99
CA TYR A 243 -18.09 -1.30 -57.90
C TYR A 243 -19.00 -0.07 -58.04
N LYS A 244 -18.66 1.04 -57.37
CA LYS A 244 -19.41 2.29 -57.45
C LYS A 244 -19.40 2.86 -58.87
N ASP A 245 -18.26 2.83 -59.57
CA ASP A 245 -18.17 3.25 -60.97
C ASP A 245 -19.03 2.36 -61.88
N HIS A 246 -18.97 1.04 -61.69
CA HIS A 246 -19.79 0.08 -62.41
C HIS A 246 -21.29 0.37 -62.22
N VAL A 247 -21.76 0.50 -60.98
CA VAL A 247 -23.17 0.84 -60.67
C VAL A 247 -23.57 2.18 -61.28
N THR A 248 -22.68 3.18 -61.22
CA THR A 248 -22.94 4.50 -61.81
C THR A 248 -23.10 4.42 -63.33
N LYS A 249 -22.28 3.61 -64.01
CA LYS A 249 -22.40 3.35 -65.46
C LYS A 249 -23.71 2.65 -65.79
N GLU A 250 -24.07 1.60 -65.05
CA GLU A 250 -25.35 0.89 -65.23
C GLU A 250 -26.56 1.81 -65.03
N LEU A 251 -26.56 2.63 -63.97
CA LEU A 251 -27.62 3.62 -63.73
C LEU A 251 -27.70 4.67 -64.84
N ARG A 252 -26.57 5.10 -65.42
CA ARG A 252 -26.56 6.00 -66.57
C ARG A 252 -27.14 5.34 -67.82
N LEU A 253 -26.87 4.05 -68.05
CA LEU A 253 -27.49 3.29 -69.14
C LEU A 253 -29.01 3.19 -68.95
N LEU A 254 -29.47 2.88 -67.72
CA LEU A 254 -30.89 2.89 -67.37
C LEU A 254 -31.55 4.28 -67.53
N GLY A 255 -30.83 5.35 -67.20
CA GLY A 255 -31.30 6.73 -67.38
C GLY A 255 -31.41 7.20 -68.83
N ARG A 256 -30.82 6.47 -69.80
CA ARG A 256 -30.96 6.78 -71.24
C ARG A 256 -32.28 6.26 -71.83
N TYR A 257 -32.99 5.39 -71.13
CA TYR A 257 -34.34 5.01 -71.53
C TYR A 257 -35.29 6.17 -71.21
N LYS A 258 -35.75 6.89 -72.25
CA LYS A 258 -36.80 7.90 -72.08
C LYS A 258 -37.99 7.25 -71.37
N PRO A 259 -38.54 7.83 -70.29
CA PRO A 259 -39.76 7.31 -69.68
C PRO A 259 -40.83 7.28 -70.77
N ARG A 260 -41.26 6.07 -71.14
CA ARG A 260 -42.30 5.86 -72.15
C ARG A 260 -43.59 6.39 -71.51
N ARG A 261 -44.03 7.58 -71.90
CA ARG A 261 -45.24 8.21 -71.36
C ARG A 261 -46.46 7.47 -71.91
N VAL A 262 -46.88 6.42 -71.22
CA VAL A 262 -48.08 5.65 -71.58
C VAL A 262 -49.30 6.45 -71.11
N HIS A 263 -50.09 6.93 -72.05
CA HIS A 263 -51.40 7.53 -71.75
C HIS A 263 -52.42 6.42 -71.78
N TRP A 264 -53.21 6.29 -70.72
CA TRP A 264 -54.28 5.32 -70.64
C TRP A 264 -55.62 6.03 -70.72
N TYR A 265 -56.53 5.45 -71.48
CA TYR A 265 -57.94 5.83 -71.48
C TYR A 265 -58.71 4.69 -70.81
N ILE A 266 -59.53 5.00 -69.82
CA ILE A 266 -60.44 4.02 -69.22
C ILE A 266 -61.64 3.91 -70.17
N GLU A 267 -61.71 2.80 -70.90
CA GLU A 267 -62.87 2.49 -71.74
C GLU A 267 -64.12 2.33 -70.87
N GLY A 268 -65.23 2.97 -71.25
CA GLY A 268 -66.47 2.94 -70.44
C GLY A 268 -66.48 3.81 -69.17
N TRP A 269 -65.52 4.74 -69.01
CA TRP A 269 -65.45 5.64 -67.84
C TRP A 269 -66.74 6.41 -67.53
N ALA A 270 -67.50 6.79 -68.57
CA ALA A 270 -68.77 7.49 -68.42
C ALA A 270 -69.83 6.63 -67.73
N ASP A 271 -69.87 5.33 -68.02
CA ASP A 271 -70.82 4.38 -67.41
C ASP A 271 -70.41 4.05 -65.97
N LEU A 272 -69.11 3.96 -65.73
CA LEU A 272 -68.52 3.77 -64.40
C LEU A 272 -68.89 4.93 -63.45
N LYS A 273 -68.84 6.18 -63.93
CA LYS A 273 -69.32 7.35 -63.18
C LYS A 273 -70.82 7.30 -62.90
N LYS A 274 -71.64 6.90 -63.88
CA LYS A 274 -73.10 6.77 -63.70
C LYS A 274 -73.46 5.72 -62.65
N LYS A 275 -72.71 4.61 -62.58
CA LYS A 275 -72.90 3.58 -61.55
C LYS A 275 -72.48 4.05 -60.16
N ALA A 276 -71.35 4.77 -60.04
CA ALA A 276 -70.91 5.33 -58.76
C ALA A 276 -71.88 6.38 -58.18
N LEU A 277 -72.57 7.15 -59.04
CA LEU A 277 -73.62 8.09 -58.64
C LEU A 277 -74.87 7.41 -58.04
N LYS A 278 -75.06 6.11 -58.28
CA LYS A 278 -76.14 5.32 -57.68
C LYS A 278 -75.77 4.71 -56.31
N GLY A 279 -74.61 5.06 -55.76
CA GLY A 279 -74.17 4.67 -54.42
C GLY A 279 -73.29 3.41 -54.34
N GLU A 280 -72.98 2.77 -55.47
CA GLU A 280 -72.10 1.60 -55.49
C GLU A 280 -70.62 2.00 -55.60
N LEU A 281 -69.76 1.44 -54.73
CA LEU A 281 -68.31 1.61 -54.84
C LEU A 281 -67.80 0.79 -56.04
N GLN A 282 -67.24 1.44 -57.05
CA GLN A 282 -66.70 0.78 -58.23
C GLN A 282 -65.18 0.90 -58.27
N GLN A 283 -64.49 -0.24 -58.33
CA GLN A 283 -63.04 -0.33 -58.45
C GLN A 283 -62.68 -1.00 -59.78
N LEU A 284 -61.64 -0.48 -60.43
CA LEU A 284 -61.05 -1.11 -61.61
C LEU A 284 -59.57 -1.37 -61.35
N ASN A 285 -59.19 -2.64 -61.42
CA ASN A 285 -57.79 -3.05 -61.29
C ASN A 285 -57.14 -2.95 -62.66
N SER A 286 -55.96 -2.34 -62.72
CA SER A 286 -55.16 -2.37 -63.94
C SER A 286 -54.53 -3.76 -64.13
N PRO A 287 -54.14 -4.15 -65.36
CA PRO A 287 -53.43 -5.39 -65.61
C PRO A 287 -52.09 -5.44 -64.84
N THR A 288 -51.76 -6.60 -64.26
CA THR A 288 -50.49 -6.81 -63.54
C THR A 288 -49.30 -6.47 -64.41
N ARG A 289 -48.40 -5.61 -63.94
CA ARG A 289 -47.14 -5.29 -64.64
C ARG A 289 -45.94 -5.82 -63.89
N SER A 290 -45.01 -6.44 -64.62
CA SER A 290 -43.63 -6.63 -64.19
C SER A 290 -42.81 -5.43 -64.63
N ILE A 291 -42.18 -4.74 -63.68
CA ILE A 291 -41.16 -3.72 -63.95
C ILE A 291 -39.91 -4.16 -63.20
N TYR A 292 -38.85 -4.50 -63.94
CA TYR A 292 -37.60 -5.05 -63.38
C TYR A 292 -37.85 -6.23 -62.41
N ASP A 293 -38.66 -7.21 -62.83
CA ASP A 293 -39.02 -8.43 -62.08
C ASP A 293 -39.81 -8.23 -60.77
N LEU A 294 -40.26 -7.00 -60.49
CA LEU A 294 -41.23 -6.70 -59.43
C LEU A 294 -42.63 -6.58 -60.03
N GLN A 295 -43.59 -7.37 -59.52
CA GLN A 295 -44.99 -7.28 -59.92
C GLN A 295 -45.70 -6.16 -59.15
N TYR A 296 -46.33 -5.23 -59.87
CA TYR A 296 -47.16 -4.16 -59.33
C TYR A 296 -48.58 -4.23 -59.89
N LEU A 297 -49.56 -4.01 -59.01
CA LEU A 297 -51.00 -3.92 -59.31
C LEU A 297 -51.57 -2.57 -58.86
N PRO A 298 -51.47 -1.52 -59.69
CA PRO A 298 -52.12 -0.24 -59.40
C PRO A 298 -53.65 -0.37 -59.45
N THR A 299 -54.32 0.02 -58.37
CA THR A 299 -55.79 0.08 -58.29
C THR A 299 -56.28 1.52 -58.40
N CYS A 300 -57.26 1.79 -59.26
CA CYS A 300 -57.89 3.12 -59.36
C CYS A 300 -59.38 3.00 -58.99
N GLY A 301 -59.84 3.85 -58.08
CA GLY A 301 -61.22 3.84 -57.58
C GLY A 301 -61.89 5.21 -57.74
N ALA A 302 -63.19 5.20 -58.06
CA ALA A 302 -64.02 6.40 -58.08
C ALA A 302 -65.03 6.34 -56.92
N ARG A 303 -65.06 7.38 -56.07
CA ARG A 303 -66.06 7.53 -55.02
C ARG A 303 -66.72 8.90 -55.16
N THR A 304 -68.03 8.95 -55.10
CA THR A 304 -68.79 10.20 -54.97
C THR A 304 -68.52 10.78 -53.58
N LYS A 305 -68.08 12.05 -53.53
CA LYS A 305 -68.04 12.79 -52.26
C LYS A 305 -69.50 13.00 -51.83
N GLN A 306 -69.88 12.41 -50.70
CA GLN A 306 -71.09 12.81 -49.98
C GLN A 306 -70.91 14.22 -49.43
#